data_AF-G2FQ72-F1
#
_entry.id   AF-G2FQ72-F1
#
_cell.length_a   1.000
_cell.length_b   1.000
_cell.length_c   1.000
_cell.angle_alpha   90.00
_cell.angle_beta   90.00
_cell.angle_gamma   90.00
#
_symmetry.space_group_name_H-M   'P 1'
#
loop_
_entity.id
_entity.type
_entity.pdbx_description
1 polymer ?
#
loop_
_entity_poly.entity_id
_entity_poly.type
_entity_poly.pdbx_seq_one_letter_code
_entity_poly.pdbx_strand_id
1 'polypeptide(L)' 'MKEFCETEQVYLEEHGGMLYPKLEETLETLAQNYKLFIVSNCQDGYIQAFFKAHSLDKYFSDFNVGVNRTVERGNQ' A
#
# COMPACT_ATOMS: atom_id res chain seq x y z
N MET A 1 9.15 14.69 16.72
CA MET A 1 8.75 13.30 16.38
C MET A 1 7.92 13.26 15.08
N LYS A 2 8.31 14.03 14.05
CA LYS A 2 7.67 14.04 12.71
C LYS A 2 8.73 13.93 11.59
N GLU A 3 9.89 14.53 11.81
CA GLU A 3 11.02 14.51 10.85
C GLU A 3 11.54 13.11 10.49
N PHE A 4 11.44 12.12 11.39
CA PHE A 4 11.90 10.76 11.09
C PHE A 4 10.99 10.04 10.08
N CYS A 5 9.68 10.35 10.12
CA CYS A 5 8.67 9.70 9.28
C CYS A 5 8.74 10.18 7.82
N GLU A 6 8.98 11.48 7.60
CA GLU A 6 9.06 12.05 6.27
C GLU A 6 10.34 11.63 5.55
N THR A 7 11.47 11.57 6.28
CA THR A 7 12.75 11.12 5.71
C THR A 7 12.71 9.64 5.32
N GLU A 8 12.08 8.79 6.14
CA GLU A 8 11.93 7.36 5.82
C GLU A 8 10.99 7.14 4.63
N GLN A 9 9.89 7.89 4.53
CA GLN A 9 9.00 7.80 3.39
C GLN A 9 9.71 8.17 2.07
N VAL A 10 10.46 9.27 2.05
CA VAL A 10 11.25 9.67 0.86
C VAL A 10 12.28 8.61 0.50
N TYR A 11 12.97 8.04 1.50
CA TYR A 11 13.90 6.94 1.26
C TYR A 11 13.21 5.71 0.65
N LEU A 12 12.05 5.32 1.18
CA LEU A 12 11.25 4.20 0.67
C LEU A 12 10.64 4.47 -0.71
N GLU A 13 10.31 5.72 -1.03
CA GLU A 13 9.85 6.12 -2.36
C GLU A 13 10.95 5.95 -3.43
N GLU A 14 12.20 6.21 -3.07
CA GLU A 14 13.35 6.14 -3.99
C GLU A 14 13.96 4.75 -4.07
N HIS A 15 14.13 4.08 -2.93
CA HIS A 15 14.87 2.82 -2.82
C HIS A 15 13.95 1.59 -2.72
N GLY A 16 12.71 1.78 -2.27
CA GLY A 16 11.79 0.70 -1.97
C GLY A 16 12.19 -0.14 -0.76
N GLY A 17 11.24 -0.92 -0.26
CA GLY A 17 11.52 -2.02 0.68
C GLY A 17 12.01 -3.30 -0.01
N MET A 18 12.58 -4.22 0.76
CA MET A 18 12.89 -5.57 0.26
C MET A 18 11.59 -6.35 -0.01
N LEU A 19 11.41 -6.80 -1.26
CA LEU A 19 10.27 -7.62 -1.65
C LEU A 19 10.51 -9.09 -1.29
N TYR A 20 9.43 -9.79 -0.95
CA TYR A 20 9.48 -11.24 -0.83
C TYR A 20 9.83 -11.88 -2.19
N PRO A 21 10.63 -12.96 -2.20
CA PRO A 21 10.86 -13.73 -3.41
C PRO A 21 9.52 -14.15 -4.04
N LYS A 22 9.40 -13.98 -5.36
CA LYS A 22 8.20 -14.30 -6.16
C LYS A 22 6.94 -13.47 -5.83
N LEU A 23 7.08 -12.34 -5.14
CA LEU A 23 5.93 -11.47 -4.88
C LEU A 23 5.21 -11.06 -6.17
N GLU A 24 5.94 -10.54 -7.16
CA GLU A 24 5.35 -10.08 -8.42
C GLU A 24 4.71 -11.24 -9.21
N GLU A 25 5.38 -12.39 -9.34
CA GLU A 25 4.84 -13.60 -9.99
C GLU A 25 3.53 -14.07 -9.34
N THR A 26 3.48 -14.02 -8.01
CA THR A 26 2.29 -14.38 -7.23
C THR A 26 1.16 -13.39 -7.49
N LEU A 27 1.44 -12.09 -7.46
CA LEU A 27 0.47 -11.04 -7.74
C LEU A 27 -0.07 -11.13 -9.17
N GLU A 28 0.80 -11.39 -10.15
CA GLU A 28 0.40 -11.59 -11.55
C GLU A 28 -0.55 -12.78 -11.70
N THR A 29 -0.21 -13.93 -11.12
CA THR A 29 -1.04 -15.14 -11.18
C THR A 29 -2.41 -14.93 -10.52
N LEU A 30 -2.44 -14.22 -9.39
CA LEU A 30 -3.69 -13.93 -8.68
C LEU A 30 -4.53 -12.89 -9.41
N ALA A 31 -3.91 -11.84 -9.97
CA ALA A 31 -4.61 -10.77 -10.68
C ALA A 31 -5.33 -11.26 -11.95
N GLN A 32 -4.89 -12.37 -12.54
CA GLN A 32 -5.60 -13.01 -13.65
C GLN A 32 -6.99 -13.54 -13.28
N ASN A 33 -7.18 -13.93 -12.01
CA ASN A 33 -8.39 -14.62 -11.55
C ASN A 33 -9.19 -13.81 -10.52
N TYR A 34 -8.56 -12.85 -9.85
CA TYR A 34 -9.14 -12.12 -8.74
C TYR A 34 -8.80 -10.63 -8.80
N LYS A 35 -9.73 -9.79 -8.31
CA LYS A 35 -9.43 -8.38 -8.02
C LYS A 35 -8.65 -8.31 -6.72
N LEU A 36 -7.44 -7.77 -6.77
CA LEU A 36 -6.58 -7.64 -5.59
C LEU A 36 -6.77 -6.28 -4.93
N PHE A 37 -6.70 -6.27 -3.60
CA PHE A 37 -6.83 -5.06 -2.78
C PHE A 37 -5.78 -5.08 -1.68
N ILE A 38 -5.19 -3.93 -1.37
CA ILE A 38 -4.30 -3.78 -0.21
C ILE A 38 -5.10 -3.22 0.95
N VAL A 39 -5.09 -3.90 2.09
CA VAL A 39 -5.63 -3.37 3.35
C VAL A 39 -4.50 -3.39 4.36
N SER A 40 -4.04 -2.21 4.76
CA SER A 40 -2.92 -2.05 5.68
C SER A 40 -3.29 -1.14 6.82
N ASN A 41 -2.77 -1.40 8.01
CA ASN A 41 -2.86 -0.49 9.16
C ASN A 41 -1.68 0.49 9.20
N CYS A 42 -0.93 0.62 8.11
CA CYS A 42 0.23 1.51 8.05
C CYS A 42 -0.17 2.99 8.19
N GLN A 43 0.83 3.85 8.34
CA GLN A 43 0.61 5.28 8.22
C GLN A 43 0.36 5.64 6.74
N ASP A 44 -0.36 6.72 6.51
CA ASP A 44 -0.57 7.25 5.16
C ASP A 44 0.79 7.59 4.51
N GLY A 45 0.93 7.33 3.20
CA GLY A 45 2.17 7.54 2.45
C GLY A 45 2.97 6.27 2.15
N TYR A 46 2.91 5.23 3.00
CA TYR A 46 3.72 4.02 2.79
C TYR A 46 3.27 3.17 1.60
N ILE A 47 1.95 3.07 1.36
CA ILE A 47 1.44 2.33 0.19
C ILE A 47 1.80 3.09 -1.10
N GLN A 48 1.70 4.42 -1.06
CA GLN A 48 2.06 5.30 -2.16
C GLN A 48 3.56 5.16 -2.48
N ALA A 49 4.42 5.14 -1.44
CA ALA A 49 5.84 4.91 -1.59
C ALA A 49 6.16 3.53 -2.17
N PHE A 50 5.47 2.50 -1.68
CA PHE A 50 5.60 1.13 -2.20
C PHE A 50 5.26 1.05 -3.69
N PHE A 51 4.17 1.68 -4.12
CA PHE A 51 3.80 1.71 -5.54
C PHE A 51 4.80 2.48 -6.40
N LYS A 52 5.27 3.64 -5.92
CA LYS A 52 6.25 4.45 -6.65
C LYS A 52 7.58 3.72 -6.85
N ALA A 53 8.06 3.01 -5.82
CA ALA A 53 9.33 2.29 -5.88
C ALA A 53 9.25 1.00 -6.70
N HIS A 54 8.14 0.26 -6.63
CA HIS A 54 8.05 -1.10 -7.17
C HIS A 54 7.13 -1.26 -8.39
N SER A 55 6.33 -0.23 -8.74
CA SER A 55 5.37 -0.27 -9.88
C SER A 55 4.42 -1.47 -9.85
N LEU A 56 4.03 -1.90 -8.65
CA LEU A 56 3.12 -3.02 -8.41
C LEU A 56 1.65 -2.59 -8.30
N ASP A 57 1.37 -1.30 -8.38
CA ASP A 57 0.02 -0.72 -8.40
C ASP A 57 -0.85 -1.32 -9.50
N LYS A 58 -0.25 -1.68 -10.65
CA LYS A 58 -0.92 -2.33 -11.79
C LYS A 58 -1.67 -3.62 -11.43
N TYR A 59 -1.33 -4.28 -10.32
CA TYR A 59 -1.97 -5.52 -9.88
C TYR A 59 -3.15 -5.30 -8.93
N PHE A 60 -3.30 -4.10 -8.35
CA PHE A 60 -4.30 -3.81 -7.32
C PHE A 60 -5.41 -2.91 -7.86
N SER A 61 -6.66 -3.24 -7.53
CA SER A 61 -7.83 -2.46 -7.91
C SER A 61 -8.07 -1.27 -6.97
N ASP A 62 -7.73 -1.40 -5.69
CA ASP A 62 -7.82 -0.32 -4.71
C ASP A 62 -6.94 -0.63 -3.48
N PHE A 63 -6.67 0.38 -2.65
CA PHE A 63 -5.99 0.22 -1.36
C PHE A 63 -6.70 0.99 -0.24
N ASN A 64 -6.61 0.48 0.98
CA ASN A 64 -7.17 1.11 2.16
C ASN A 64 -6.17 1.12 3.30
N VAL A 65 -5.99 2.31 3.88
CA VAL A 65 -5.18 2.54 5.09
C VAL A 65 -6.12 2.66 6.28
N GLY A 66 -6.06 1.67 7.18
CA GLY A 66 -6.95 1.50 8.31
C GLY A 66 -6.61 2.40 9.51
N VAL A 67 -6.77 3.71 9.36
CA VAL A 67 -6.92 4.65 10.48
C VAL A 67 -8.18 5.47 10.24
N ASN A 68 -9.30 4.97 10.80
CA ASN A 68 -10.61 5.61 10.89
C ASN A 68 -11.40 5.81 9.58
N ARG A 69 -12.15 4.77 9.19
CA ARG A 69 -13.57 4.98 8.88
C ARG A 69 -14.41 4.30 9.94
N THR A 70 -14.44 4.90 11.12
CA THR A 70 -15.58 4.72 12.03
C THR A 70 -16.80 5.07 11.19
N VAL A 71 -17.71 4.11 11.04
CA VAL A 71 -19.04 4.28 10.49
C VAL A 71 -19.61 5.57 11.09
N GLU A 72 -19.76 6.64 10.29
CA GLU A 72 -20.65 7.72 10.67
C GLU A 72 -22.03 7.07 10.80
N ARG A 73 -22.46 6.92 12.05
CA ARG A 73 -23.79 6.44 12.39
C ARG A 73 -24.78 7.22 11.54
N GLY A 74 -25.73 6.51 10.93
CA GLY A 74 -26.88 7.16 10.31
C GLY A 74 -27.49 8.15 11.29
N ASN A 75 -27.46 9.42 10.93
CA ASN A 75 -28.33 10.41 11.54
C ASN A 75 -29.67 10.33 10.80
N GLN A 76 -30.66 9.77 11.50
CA GLN A 76 -32.04 10.25 11.43
C GLN A 76 -32.12 11.72 11.80
#